data_AF-A0A8T4QQR2-F1
#
_entry.id   AF-A0A8T4QQR2-F1
#
_cell.length_a   1.000
_cell.length_b   1.000
_cell.length_c   1.000
_cell.angle_alpha   90.00
_cell.angle_beta   90.00
_cell.angle_gamma   90.00
#
_symmetry.space_group_name_H-M   'P 1'
#
loop_
_entity.id
_entity.type
_entity.pdbx_description
1 polymer ?
#
loop_
_entity_poly.entity_id
_entity_poly.type
_entity_poly.pdbx_seq_one_letter_code
_entity_poly.pdbx_strand_id
1 'polypeptide(L)'
;MKLYFVLLIVLLFLIAACTPEEKQCTVNEDCIPSQCCHATETVNKKNAPDCRNVLCTLQCEPGTLDCGQGEVKCVDNICTAVIKEK
;
A
#
# COMPACT_ATOMS: atom_id res chain seq x y z
N MET A 1 -31.65 22.87 -9.61
CA MET A 1 -31.32 21.88 -8.55
C MET A 1 -30.72 20.59 -9.10
N LYS A 2 -31.37 19.90 -10.05
CA LYS A 2 -30.83 18.67 -10.67
C LYS A 2 -29.47 18.85 -11.37
N LEU A 3 -29.25 19.96 -12.08
CA LEU A 3 -27.97 20.22 -12.75
C LEU A 3 -26.80 20.43 -11.77
N TYR A 4 -27.02 21.23 -10.71
CA TYR A 4 -26.01 21.42 -9.64
C TYR A 4 -25.70 20.13 -8.89
N PHE A 5 -26.71 19.27 -8.67
CA PHE A 5 -26.53 17.97 -8.04
C PHE A 5 -25.69 17.03 -8.92
N VAL A 6 -25.93 17.01 -10.25
CA VAL A 6 -25.10 16.26 -11.20
C VAL A 6 -23.67 16.83 -11.24
N LEU A 7 -23.51 18.15 -11.26
CA LEU A 7 -22.20 18.81 -11.25
C LEU A 7 -21.42 18.51 -9.95
N LEU A 8 -22.10 18.49 -8.81
CA LEU A 8 -21.53 18.11 -7.52
C LEU A 8 -21.10 16.63 -7.50
N ILE A 9 -21.92 15.72 -8.05
CA ILE A 9 -21.56 14.30 -8.16
C ILE A 9 -20.35 14.12 -9.07
N VAL A 10 -20.33 14.75 -10.25
CA VAL A 10 -19.19 14.69 -11.18
C VAL A 10 -17.93 15.25 -10.52
N LEU A 11 -18.04 16.35 -9.79
CA LEU A 11 -16.91 16.93 -9.05
C LEU A 11 -16.40 15.95 -7.99
N LEU A 12 -17.28 15.33 -7.20
CA LEU A 12 -16.92 14.33 -6.18
C LEU A 12 -16.21 13.11 -6.76
N PHE A 13 -16.64 12.61 -7.93
CA PHE A 13 -15.98 11.50 -8.61
C PHE A 13 -14.55 11.82 -9.05
N LEU A 14 -14.26 13.07 -9.42
CA LEU A 14 -12.91 13.49 -9.82
C LEU A 14 -11.93 13.50 -8.63
N ILE A 15 -12.41 13.79 -7.42
CA ILE A 15 -11.55 13.86 -6.22
C ILE A 15 -11.17 12.45 -5.73
N ALA A 16 -12.03 11.46 -5.95
CA ALA A 16 -11.83 10.09 -5.48
C ALA A 16 -10.79 9.28 -6.28
N ALA A 17 -10.37 9.76 -7.46
CA ALA A 17 -9.49 9.01 -8.37
C ALA A 17 -7.99 9.15 -8.07
N CYS A 18 -7.59 9.82 -6.98
CA CYS A 18 -6.19 10.08 -6.69
C CYS A 18 -5.59 9.03 -5.76
N THR A 19 -4.63 8.24 -6.25
CA THR A 19 -3.80 7.35 -5.43
C THR A 19 -2.76 8.17 -4.64
N PRO A 20 -2.61 7.95 -3.31
CA PRO A 20 -1.56 8.59 -2.52
C PRO A 20 -0.17 8.39 -3.12
N GLU A 21 0.65 9.43 -3.17
CA GLU A 21 2.02 9.37 -3.74
C GLU A 21 2.85 8.24 -3.10
N GLU A 22 2.72 8.06 -1.79
CA GLU A 22 3.40 7.02 -1.02
C GLU A 22 3.02 5.59 -1.41
N LYS A 23 1.94 5.41 -2.17
CA LYS A 23 1.50 4.11 -2.69
C LYS A 23 1.76 3.96 -4.19
N GLN A 24 2.15 4.99 -4.91
CA GLN A 24 2.27 4.91 -6.38
C GLN A 24 3.43 4.00 -6.81
N CYS A 25 3.24 3.24 -7.88
CA CYS A 25 4.27 2.37 -8.46
C CYS A 25 4.06 2.15 -9.95
N THR A 26 5.09 1.67 -10.64
CA THR A 26 5.01 1.20 -12.03
C THR A 26 5.35 -0.29 -12.14
N VAL A 27 6.28 -0.77 -11.31
CA VAL A 27 6.69 -2.18 -11.24
C VAL A 27 6.71 -2.67 -9.79
N ASN A 28 6.69 -3.99 -9.57
CA ASN A 28 6.69 -4.58 -8.22
C ASN A 28 7.90 -4.12 -7.40
N GLU A 29 9.03 -3.93 -8.06
CA GLU A 29 10.28 -3.49 -7.46
C GLU A 29 10.21 -2.03 -6.99
N ASP A 30 9.18 -1.26 -7.32
CA ASP A 30 9.00 0.08 -6.73
C ASP A 30 8.43 0.00 -5.31
N CYS A 31 7.90 -1.15 -4.90
CA CYS A 31 7.20 -1.34 -3.65
C CYS A 31 8.07 -2.04 -2.60
N ILE A 32 7.84 -1.68 -1.35
CA ILE A 32 8.49 -2.25 -0.16
C ILE A 32 7.49 -2.31 1.00
N PRO A 33 7.75 -3.12 2.04
CA PRO A 33 6.98 -3.08 3.28
C PRO A 33 6.88 -1.67 3.88
N SER A 34 5.69 -1.29 4.37
CA SER A 34 5.47 0.01 5.04
C SER A 34 6.03 0.07 6.46
N GLN A 35 6.34 -1.09 7.03
CA GLN A 35 6.82 -1.29 8.39
C GLN A 35 8.05 -2.20 8.37
N CYS A 36 8.89 -2.10 9.38
CA CYS A 36 10.13 -2.87 9.46
C CYS A 36 9.93 -4.36 9.78
N CYS A 37 8.87 -4.67 10.52
CA CYS A 37 8.51 -6.02 10.92
C CYS A 37 7.00 -6.15 10.77
N HIS A 38 6.52 -7.35 10.48
CA HIS A 38 5.10 -7.70 10.48
C HIS A 38 4.25 -6.82 9.58
N ALA A 39 4.83 -6.33 8.49
CA ALA A 39 4.15 -5.38 7.61
C ALA A 39 2.92 -6.02 6.98
N THR A 40 1.76 -5.39 7.16
CA THR A 40 0.51 -5.75 6.48
C THR A 40 0.25 -4.90 5.25
N GLU A 41 1.06 -3.87 5.05
CA GLU A 41 0.91 -2.86 4.02
C GLU A 41 2.24 -2.62 3.31
N THR A 42 2.18 -1.98 2.15
CA THR A 42 3.35 -1.60 1.35
C THR A 42 3.35 -0.12 1.01
N VAL A 43 4.51 0.44 0.69
CA VAL A 43 4.71 1.81 0.21
C VAL A 43 5.70 1.80 -0.95
N ASN A 44 5.73 2.89 -1.70
CA ASN A 44 6.80 3.15 -2.66
C ASN A 44 8.15 3.27 -1.94
N LYS A 45 9.23 2.78 -2.56
CA LYS A 45 10.61 2.84 -2.06
C LYS A 45 11.08 4.21 -1.60
N LYS A 46 10.59 5.29 -2.20
CA LYS A 46 10.90 6.67 -1.77
C LYS A 46 10.39 7.00 -0.36
N ASN A 47 9.40 6.25 0.12
CA ASN A 47 8.75 6.41 1.41
C ASN A 47 9.10 5.25 2.37
N ALA A 48 10.27 4.66 2.19
CA ALA A 48 10.72 3.55 3.03
C ALA A 48 10.77 3.92 4.52
N PRO A 49 10.31 3.03 5.42
CA PRO A 49 10.53 3.22 6.85
C PRO A 49 12.03 3.13 7.17
N ASP A 50 12.49 3.89 8.15
CA ASP A 50 13.85 3.76 8.69
C ASP A 50 13.92 2.61 9.70
N CYS A 51 14.55 1.52 9.32
CA CYS A 51 14.65 0.31 10.13
C CYS A 51 15.99 0.15 10.87
N ARG A 52 16.89 1.16 10.84
CA ARG A 52 18.26 1.02 11.37
C ARG A 52 18.35 0.71 12.87
N ASN A 53 17.35 1.12 13.66
CA ASN A 53 17.31 0.97 15.12
C ASN A 53 16.07 0.21 15.60
N VAL A 54 15.45 -0.59 14.73
CA VAL A 54 14.25 -1.38 15.08
C VAL A 54 14.65 -2.81 15.39
N LEU A 55 14.19 -3.33 16.52
CA LEU A 55 14.35 -4.73 16.91
C LEU A 55 13.02 -5.47 16.67
N CYS A 56 13.01 -6.40 15.72
CA CYS A 56 11.85 -7.27 15.48
C CYS A 56 11.81 -8.44 16.48
N THR A 57 10.62 -8.93 16.81
CA THR A 57 10.41 -10.02 17.78
C THR A 57 10.82 -11.41 17.26
N LEU A 58 11.23 -11.52 15.99
CA LEU A 58 11.49 -12.76 15.24
C LEU A 58 10.29 -13.72 15.11
N GLN A 59 9.12 -13.34 15.62
CA GLN A 59 7.90 -14.11 15.46
C GLN A 59 7.42 -14.02 14.01
N CYS A 60 6.95 -15.13 13.42
CA CYS A 60 6.17 -15.07 12.19
C CYS A 60 4.71 -14.75 12.54
N GLU A 61 4.33 -13.47 12.46
CA GLU A 61 2.96 -13.05 12.71
C GLU A 61 2.07 -13.41 11.52
N PRO A 62 0.96 -14.15 11.72
CA PRO A 62 0.02 -14.47 10.65
C PRO A 62 -0.56 -13.20 10.01
N GLY A 63 -0.83 -13.26 8.71
CA GLY A 63 -1.45 -12.13 8.00
C GLY A 63 -0.49 -11.01 7.59
N THR A 64 0.81 -11.25 7.65
CA THR A 64 1.86 -10.25 7.35
C THR A 64 2.72 -10.66 6.16
N LEU A 65 3.54 -9.73 5.65
CA LEU A 65 4.49 -9.97 4.57
C LEU A 65 5.71 -10.81 5.01
N ASP A 66 5.92 -10.95 6.31
CA ASP A 66 7.07 -11.66 6.87
C ASP A 66 6.97 -13.18 6.67
N CYS A 67 8.13 -13.84 6.73
CA CYS A 67 8.25 -15.29 6.65
C CYS A 67 7.66 -15.91 5.36
N GLY A 68 7.64 -15.15 4.26
CA GLY A 68 7.14 -15.61 2.97
C GLY A 68 5.62 -15.81 2.89
N GLN A 69 4.89 -15.29 3.89
CA GLN A 69 3.43 -15.32 3.97
C GLN A 69 2.77 -14.33 3.01
N GLY A 70 3.52 -13.42 2.41
CA GLY A 70 3.02 -12.54 1.36
C GLY A 70 4.13 -12.06 0.43
N GLU A 71 3.74 -11.18 -0.47
CA GLU A 71 4.62 -10.51 -1.42
C GLU A 71 4.16 -9.08 -1.67
N VAL A 72 5.11 -8.21 -2.00
CA VAL A 72 4.81 -6.84 -2.42
C VAL A 72 4.54 -6.84 -3.92
N LYS A 73 3.45 -6.21 -4.35
CA LYS A 73 3.09 -6.09 -5.76
C LYS A 73 2.67 -4.67 -6.10
N CYS A 74 2.94 -4.29 -7.34
CA CYS A 74 2.34 -3.12 -7.96
C CYS A 74 1.08 -3.56 -8.70
N VAL A 75 -0.08 -3.24 -8.14
CA VAL A 75 -1.40 -3.60 -8.70
C VAL A 75 -2.15 -2.31 -8.98
N ASP A 76 -2.59 -2.12 -10.23
CA ASP A 76 -3.28 -0.89 -10.66
C ASP A 76 -2.53 0.42 -10.35
N ASN A 77 -1.19 0.38 -10.45
CA ASN A 77 -0.28 1.47 -10.08
C ASN A 77 -0.26 1.81 -8.58
N ILE A 78 -0.71 0.87 -7.73
CA ILE A 78 -0.76 0.97 -6.27
C ILE A 78 0.07 -0.16 -5.65
N CYS A 79 1.02 0.19 -4.80
CA CYS A 79 1.74 -0.74 -3.95
C CYS A 79 0.75 -1.43 -3.01
N THR A 80 0.67 -2.74 -3.17
CA THR A 80 -0.29 -3.61 -2.51
C THR A 80 0.46 -4.77 -1.84
N ALA A 81 0.12 -5.05 -0.58
CA ALA A 81 0.54 -6.28 0.09
C ALA A 81 -0.39 -7.42 -0.35
N VAL A 82 0.17 -8.47 -0.97
CA VAL A 82 -0.59 -9.66 -1.32
C VAL A 82 -0.22 -10.76 -0.34
N ILE A 83 -1.09 -10.97 0.65
CA ILE A 83 -0.94 -12.00 1.67
C ILE A 83 -1.54 -13.31 1.16
N LYS A 84 -0.79 -14.41 1.28
CA LYS A 84 -1.25 -15.75 0.91
C LYS A 84 -2.25 -16.21 1.96
N GLU A 85 -3.47 -16.54 1.55
CA GLU A 85 -4.40 -17.23 2.43
C GLU A 85 -3.87 -18.65 2.74
N LYS A 86 -4.01 -19.07 4.00
CA LYS A 86 -3.65 -20.41 4.46
C LYS A 86 -4.76 -21.41 4.21
#